data_AF-A0A8C1RVL9-F1
#
_entry.id   AF-A0A8C1RVL9-F1
#
_cell.length_a   1.000
_cell.length_b   1.000
_cell.length_c   1.000
_cell.angle_alpha   90.00
_cell.angle_beta   90.00
_cell.angle_gamma   90.00
#
_symmetry.space_group_name_H-M   'P 1'
#
loop_
_entity.id
_entity.type
_entity.pdbx_description
1 polymer ?
#
loop_
_entity_poly.entity_id
_entity_poly.type
_entity_poly.pdbx_seq_one_letter_code
_entity_poly.pdbx_strand_id
1 'polypeptide(L)'
;TTYGASWYAQNALDGLSYTFTHTTWQTDPWWKLDLMKMYSVNRVTITNRYDCCETRINGAEIRIGNVSSDVFSNPVCAVVSTIPAGATYSYSCHGMEGRYVTVNIPGTSMVLTLCEVGVYVIFPGNSELLNNLV
;
A
#
# COMPACT_ATOMS: atom_id res chain seq x y z
N THR A 1 13.38 5.40 5.59
CA THR A 1 14.64 4.63 5.70
C THR A 1 14.35 3.17 5.99
N THR A 2 14.94 2.25 5.23
CA THR A 2 14.85 0.80 5.48
C THR A 2 15.82 0.40 6.60
N TYR A 3 15.43 -0.49 7.51
CA TYR A 3 16.21 -0.80 8.73
C TYR A 3 17.41 -1.73 8.47
N GLY A 4 17.45 -2.48 7.36
CA GLY A 4 18.55 -3.41 7.09
C GLY A 4 18.76 -3.77 5.62
N ALA A 5 19.88 -4.43 5.33
CA ALA A 5 20.34 -4.82 3.99
C ALA A 5 19.51 -5.94 3.32
N SER A 6 18.43 -6.41 3.94
CA SER A 6 17.53 -7.40 3.35
C SER A 6 16.06 -6.96 3.35
N TRP A 7 15.77 -5.74 3.84
CA TRP A 7 14.40 -5.25 4.04
C TRP A 7 14.11 -4.03 3.17
N TYR A 8 14.46 -4.18 1.89
CA TYR A 8 14.33 -3.15 0.88
C TYR A 8 12.86 -2.81 0.59
N ALA A 9 12.60 -1.59 0.15
CA ALA A 9 11.25 -1.16 -0.22
C ALA A 9 10.65 -2.00 -1.36
N GLN A 10 11.50 -2.56 -2.24
CA GLN A 10 11.10 -3.40 -3.36
C GLN A 10 10.51 -4.74 -2.94
N ASN A 11 10.79 -5.21 -1.71
CA ASN A 11 10.24 -6.47 -1.22
C ASN A 11 8.71 -6.47 -1.17
N ALA A 12 8.06 -5.30 -1.08
CA ALA A 12 6.60 -5.22 -1.13
C ALA A 12 6.02 -5.49 -2.53
N LEU A 13 6.84 -5.73 -3.54
CA LEU A 13 6.45 -5.87 -4.96
C LEU A 13 7.15 -7.05 -5.63
N ASP A 14 7.80 -7.93 -4.86
CA ASP A 14 8.57 -9.04 -5.41
C ASP A 14 7.72 -10.30 -5.64
N GLY A 15 6.46 -10.29 -5.20
CA GLY A 15 5.52 -11.40 -5.33
C GLY A 15 5.73 -12.50 -4.29
N LEU A 16 6.51 -12.26 -3.23
CA LEU A 16 6.86 -13.24 -2.21
C LEU A 16 6.26 -12.85 -0.85
N SER A 17 5.30 -13.64 -0.36
CA SER A 17 4.64 -13.37 0.92
C SER A 17 5.53 -13.56 2.16
N TYR A 18 6.76 -14.06 2.00
CA TYR A 18 7.70 -14.38 3.08
C TYR A 18 8.90 -13.42 3.16
N THR A 19 9.07 -12.53 2.18
CA THR A 19 9.95 -11.36 2.30
C THR A 19 9.11 -10.18 2.82
N PHE A 20 9.77 -9.12 3.28
CA PHE A 20 9.07 -7.89 3.65
C PHE A 20 9.97 -6.67 3.64
N THR A 21 9.35 -5.52 3.45
CA THR A 21 9.93 -4.20 3.71
C THR A 21 9.97 -3.96 5.22
N HIS A 22 10.90 -3.15 5.72
CA HIS A 22 10.88 -2.76 7.14
C HIS A 22 11.55 -1.41 7.32
N THR A 23 10.82 -0.43 7.86
CA THR A 23 11.40 0.87 8.17
C THR A 23 12.17 0.85 9.48
N THR A 24 13.02 1.86 9.71
CA THR A 24 13.46 2.14 11.08
C THR A 24 12.29 2.63 11.93
N TRP A 25 12.46 2.63 13.26
CA TRP A 25 11.59 3.38 14.17
C TRP A 25 11.69 4.86 13.81
N GLN A 26 10.57 5.47 13.42
CA GLN A 26 10.52 6.87 13.02
C GLN A 26 9.10 7.43 13.18
N THR A 27 8.97 8.74 13.07
CA THR A 27 7.66 9.40 12.99
C THR A 27 7.11 9.23 11.58
N ASP A 28 5.82 8.90 11.48
CA ASP A 28 5.07 8.77 10.23
C ASP A 28 5.79 7.95 9.14
N PRO A 29 6.25 6.71 9.42
CA PRO A 29 6.90 5.86 8.44
C PRO A 29 5.97 5.61 7.25
N TRP A 30 6.54 5.60 6.06
CA TRP A 30 5.81 5.42 4.82
C TRP A 30 6.57 4.56 3.82
N TRP A 31 5.80 3.97 2.91
CA TRP A 31 6.25 3.30 1.70
C TRP A 31 5.47 3.89 0.52
N LYS A 32 6.14 4.14 -0.62
CA LYS A 32 5.54 4.72 -1.81
C LYS A 32 5.86 3.89 -3.05
N LEU A 33 4.83 3.65 -3.86
CA LEU A 33 4.92 3.16 -5.22
C LEU A 33 4.66 4.29 -6.20
N ASP A 34 5.54 4.42 -7.21
CA ASP A 34 5.33 5.22 -8.40
C ASP A 34 4.81 4.33 -9.53
N LEU A 35 3.56 4.53 -9.95
CA LEU A 35 2.95 3.80 -11.07
C LEU A 35 3.43 4.29 -12.44
N MET A 36 4.38 5.23 -12.49
CA MET A 36 4.95 5.90 -13.66
C MET A 36 4.00 6.85 -14.40
N LYS A 37 2.70 6.60 -14.37
CA LYS A 37 1.64 7.45 -14.89
C LYS A 37 0.40 7.39 -14.00
N MET A 38 -0.56 8.27 -14.27
CA MET A 38 -1.83 8.26 -13.54
C MET A 38 -2.69 7.07 -13.97
N TYR A 39 -3.30 6.43 -12.98
CA TYR A 39 -4.30 5.39 -13.17
C TYR A 39 -5.49 5.62 -12.24
N SER A 40 -6.66 5.12 -12.64
CA SER A 40 -7.80 4.94 -11.75
C SER A 40 -7.58 3.67 -10.93
N VAL A 41 -7.30 3.81 -9.64
CA VAL A 41 -7.01 2.69 -8.73
C VAL A 41 -8.31 2.18 -8.13
N ASN A 42 -8.68 0.94 -8.47
CA ASN A 42 -9.90 0.31 -7.95
C ASN A 42 -9.68 -0.27 -6.55
N ARG A 43 -8.53 -0.89 -6.33
CA ARG A 43 -8.28 -1.70 -5.12
C ARG A 43 -6.80 -1.79 -4.81
N VAL A 44 -6.48 -1.79 -3.52
CA VAL A 44 -5.15 -2.07 -2.99
C VAL A 44 -5.23 -3.28 -2.08
N THR A 45 -4.30 -4.23 -2.22
CA THR A 45 -4.14 -5.35 -1.28
C THR A 45 -2.87 -5.18 -0.47
N ILE A 46 -2.90 -5.55 0.81
CA ILE A 46 -1.75 -5.54 1.69
C ILE A 46 -1.61 -6.93 2.33
N THR A 47 -0.44 -7.53 2.19
CA THR A 47 -0.03 -8.72 2.95
C THR A 47 0.78 -8.29 4.15
N ASN A 48 0.32 -8.67 5.34
CA ASN A 48 0.98 -8.32 6.60
C ASN A 48 2.11 -9.30 6.93
N ARG A 49 3.00 -8.87 7.84
CA ARG A 49 4.08 -9.69 8.39
C ARG A 49 3.54 -11.00 8.99
N TYR A 50 4.22 -12.11 8.75
CA TYR A 50 3.75 -13.46 9.10
C TYR A 50 4.33 -14.03 10.39
N ASP A 51 5.53 -13.61 10.80
CA ASP A 51 6.32 -14.23 11.87
C ASP A 51 6.15 -13.55 13.25
N CYS A 52 5.81 -12.26 13.30
CA CYS A 52 5.46 -11.54 14.53
C CYS A 52 4.83 -10.18 14.21
N CYS A 53 4.45 -9.48 15.28
CA CYS A 53 4.37 -8.03 15.26
C CYS A 53 3.29 -7.49 14.31
N GLU A 54 2.28 -8.31 14.05
CA GLU A 54 1.20 -8.08 13.10
C GLU A 54 0.39 -6.83 13.44
N THR A 55 0.29 -6.50 14.73
CA THR A 55 -0.43 -5.31 15.22
C THR A 55 0.21 -3.99 14.81
N ARG A 56 1.47 -3.98 14.34
CA ARG A 56 2.15 -2.75 13.90
C ARG A 56 1.49 -2.08 12.70
N ILE A 57 0.75 -2.83 11.87
CA ILE A 57 0.05 -2.26 10.71
C ILE A 57 -1.25 -1.53 11.09
N ASN A 58 -1.73 -1.71 12.33
CA ASN A 58 -2.99 -1.13 12.77
C ASN A 58 -2.92 0.41 12.72
N GLY A 59 -3.90 1.03 12.07
CA GLY A 59 -3.95 2.47 11.84
C GLY A 59 -3.18 2.94 10.61
N ALA A 60 -2.58 2.05 9.82
CA ALA A 60 -1.97 2.43 8.55
C ALA A 60 -3.01 3.03 7.59
N GLU A 61 -2.62 4.02 6.82
CA GLU A 61 -3.43 4.68 5.81
C GLU A 61 -2.89 4.32 4.42
N ILE A 62 -3.79 3.95 3.52
CA ILE A 62 -3.53 3.83 2.10
C ILE A 62 -3.93 5.17 1.46
N ARG A 63 -2.98 5.84 0.80
CA ARG A 63 -3.18 7.14 0.14
C ARG A 63 -2.88 7.05 -1.34
N ILE A 64 -3.67 7.75 -2.15
CA ILE A 64 -3.56 7.73 -3.61
C ILE A 64 -3.62 9.16 -4.13
N GLY A 65 -2.69 9.54 -4.99
CA GLY A 65 -2.74 10.86 -5.63
C GLY A 65 -1.53 11.16 -6.50
N ASN A 66 -1.30 12.45 -6.74
CA ASN A 66 -0.32 12.94 -7.72
C ASN A 66 0.80 13.79 -7.11
N VAL A 67 0.77 14.04 -5.80
CA VAL A 67 1.78 14.85 -5.11
C VAL A 67 2.90 13.93 -4.60
N SER A 68 4.07 14.01 -5.22
CA SER A 68 5.22 13.15 -4.86
C SER A 68 6.05 13.69 -3.70
N SER A 69 6.12 15.02 -3.58
CA SER A 69 6.95 15.76 -2.61
C SER A 69 6.37 15.76 -1.20
N ASP A 70 5.04 15.66 -1.10
CA ASP A 70 4.31 15.54 0.15
C ASP A 70 3.25 14.45 0.00
N VAL A 71 3.64 13.21 0.34
CA VAL A 71 2.80 12.04 0.17
C VAL A 71 1.57 12.06 1.07
N PHE A 72 1.63 12.77 2.20
CA PHE A 72 0.56 12.86 3.19
C PHE A 72 -0.55 13.83 2.77
N SER A 73 -0.27 14.73 1.82
CA SER A 73 -1.30 15.59 1.20
C SER A 73 -2.24 14.82 0.26
N ASN A 74 -1.85 13.64 -0.23
CA ASN A 74 -2.71 12.82 -1.07
C ASN A 74 -3.88 12.25 -0.26
N PRO A 75 -5.09 12.16 -0.84
CA PRO A 75 -6.28 11.68 -0.15
C PRO A 75 -6.14 10.21 0.30
N VAL A 76 -6.77 9.91 1.44
CA VAL A 76 -6.84 8.55 2.00
C VAL A 76 -7.88 7.74 1.22
N CYS A 77 -7.46 6.61 0.66
CA CYS A 77 -8.35 5.58 0.12
C CYS A 77 -8.97 4.76 1.26
N ALA A 78 -8.15 4.26 2.19
CA ALA A 78 -8.60 3.38 3.25
C ALA A 78 -7.70 3.46 4.48
N VAL A 79 -8.26 3.11 5.64
CA VAL A 79 -7.52 2.93 6.89
C VAL A 79 -7.52 1.44 7.23
N VAL A 80 -6.34 0.91 7.51
CA VAL A 80 -6.12 -0.46 7.95
C VAL A 80 -6.47 -0.57 9.43
N SER A 81 -7.60 -1.19 9.76
CA SER A 81 -7.97 -1.46 11.15
C SER A 81 -7.06 -2.55 11.75
N THR A 82 -7.04 -3.72 11.12
CA THR A 82 -6.14 -4.83 11.42
C THR A 82 -5.99 -5.75 10.23
N ILE A 83 -4.86 -6.45 10.15
CA ILE A 83 -4.63 -7.56 9.23
C ILE A 83 -3.95 -8.65 10.07
N PRO A 84 -4.54 -9.86 10.22
CA PRO A 84 -3.87 -10.95 10.94
C PRO A 84 -2.50 -11.29 10.36
N ALA A 85 -1.65 -11.94 11.16
CA ALA A 85 -0.31 -12.33 10.75
C ALA A 85 -0.34 -13.14 9.43
N GLY A 86 0.43 -12.69 8.44
CA GLY A 86 0.57 -13.35 7.13
C GLY A 86 -0.66 -13.27 6.22
N ALA A 87 -1.76 -12.67 6.67
CA ALA A 87 -2.96 -12.54 5.86
C ALA A 87 -2.83 -11.41 4.83
N THR A 88 -3.58 -11.54 3.73
CA THR A 88 -3.74 -10.50 2.72
C THR A 88 -5.14 -9.93 2.78
N TYR A 89 -5.26 -8.64 3.07
CA TYR A 89 -6.54 -7.93 3.06
C TYR A 89 -6.64 -7.01 1.84
N SER A 90 -7.87 -6.73 1.44
CA SER A 90 -8.18 -5.96 0.25
C SER A 90 -9.03 -4.74 0.57
N TYR A 91 -8.62 -3.59 0.05
CA TYR A 91 -9.20 -2.28 0.32
C TYR A 91 -9.68 -1.67 -0.98
N SER A 92 -10.99 -1.40 -1.08
CA SER A 92 -11.54 -0.70 -2.25
C SER A 92 -11.17 0.78 -2.19
N CYS A 93 -10.68 1.29 -3.31
CA CYS A 93 -10.34 2.69 -3.51
C CYS A 93 -11.27 3.38 -4.52
N HIS A 94 -12.36 2.70 -4.93
CA HIS A 94 -13.44 3.28 -5.73
C HIS A 94 -13.00 4.04 -6.99
N GLY A 95 -11.90 3.64 -7.62
CA GLY A 95 -11.39 4.27 -8.83
C GLY A 95 -10.66 5.59 -8.61
N MET A 96 -10.19 5.89 -7.40
CA MET A 96 -9.38 7.08 -7.12
C MET A 96 -8.22 7.22 -8.11
N GLU A 97 -8.09 8.41 -8.70
CA GLU A 97 -7.05 8.67 -9.68
C GLU A 97 -5.75 9.13 -9.03
N GLY A 98 -4.65 8.48 -9.40
CA GLY A 98 -3.32 8.87 -8.91
C GLY A 98 -2.19 8.15 -9.62
N ARG A 99 -1.02 8.78 -9.60
CA ARG A 99 0.26 8.16 -9.99
C ARG A 99 0.95 7.47 -8.82
N TYR A 100 0.77 7.97 -7.60
CA TYR A 100 1.45 7.47 -6.42
C TYR A 100 0.46 6.76 -5.50
N VAL A 101 0.86 5.56 -5.05
CA VAL A 101 0.21 4.84 -3.96
C VAL A 101 1.15 4.83 -2.77
N THR A 102 0.69 5.32 -1.63
CA THR A 102 1.47 5.39 -0.39
C THR A 102 0.77 4.59 0.69
N VAL A 103 1.53 3.85 1.49
CA VAL A 103 1.08 3.28 2.76
C VAL A 103 1.88 3.95 3.86
N ASN A 104 1.23 4.61 4.81
CA ASN A 104 1.88 5.26 5.94
C ASN A 104 1.21 4.89 7.26
N ILE A 105 1.95 4.92 8.37
CA ILE A 105 1.36 4.78 9.72
C ILE A 105 1.55 6.11 10.43
N PRO A 106 0.49 6.91 10.66
CA PRO A 106 0.60 8.13 11.45
C PRO A 106 1.01 7.82 12.89
N GLY A 107 1.89 8.64 13.45
CA GLY A 107 2.29 8.60 14.86
C GLY A 107 3.81 8.60 15.07
N THR A 108 4.19 8.68 16.34
CA THR A 108 5.59 8.71 16.78
C THR A 108 6.10 7.31 17.08
N SER A 109 7.39 7.07 16.80
CA SER A 109 8.04 5.77 17.04
C SER A 109 7.26 4.59 16.44
N MET A 110 6.85 4.75 15.18
CA MET A 110 6.16 3.71 14.42
C MET A 110 7.13 2.93 13.55
N VAL A 111 6.73 1.72 13.16
CA VAL A 111 7.45 0.86 12.22
C VAL A 111 6.47 0.35 11.18
N LEU A 112 6.76 0.62 9.91
CA LEU A 112 6.01 0.06 8.80
C LEU A 112 6.70 -1.20 8.28
N THR A 113 5.92 -2.26 8.15
CA THR A 113 6.33 -3.53 7.53
C THR A 113 5.24 -3.96 6.57
N LEU A 114 5.63 -4.30 5.34
CA LEU A 114 4.73 -4.76 4.29
C LEU A 114 5.39 -5.97 3.63
N CYS A 115 4.72 -7.11 3.63
CA CYS A 115 5.18 -8.28 2.88
C CYS A 115 4.94 -8.09 1.40
N GLU A 116 3.72 -7.72 1.02
CA GLU A 116 3.35 -7.50 -0.37
C GLU A 116 2.28 -6.40 -0.45
N VAL A 117 2.34 -5.59 -1.51
CA VAL A 117 1.33 -4.59 -1.86
C VAL A 117 0.90 -4.79 -3.30
N GLY A 118 -0.37 -5.15 -3.50
CA GLY A 118 -0.96 -5.26 -4.83
C GLY A 118 -1.79 -4.03 -5.17
N VAL A 119 -1.65 -3.50 -6.39
CA VAL A 119 -2.46 -2.37 -6.88
C VAL A 119 -3.21 -2.80 -8.14
N TYR A 120 -4.55 -2.69 -8.07
CA TYR A 120 -5.45 -3.08 -9.15
C TYR A 120 -6.10 -1.83 -9.73
N VAL A 121 -5.85 -1.58 -11.02
CA VAL A 121 -6.31 -0.38 -11.72
C VAL A 121 -7.45 -0.71 -12.69
N ILE A 122 -8.28 0.29 -12.99
CA ILE A 122 -9.29 0.24 -14.04
C ILE A 122 -8.63 0.68 -15.34
N PHE A 123 -8.60 -0.22 -16.32
CA PHE A 123 -8.24 0.15 -17.68
C PHE A 123 -9.52 0.58 -18.42
N PRO A 124 -9.53 1.72 -19.13
CA PRO A 124 -10.70 2.18 -19.89
C PRO A 124 -11.23 1.13 -20.90
N GLY A 125 -10.36 0.26 -21.43
CA GLY A 125 -10.78 -0.84 -22.30
C GLY A 125 -11.57 -1.97 -21.59
N ASN A 126 -11.49 -2.06 -20.26
CA ASN A 126 -12.23 -3.06 -19.47
C ASN A 126 -13.63 -2.57 -19.04
N SER A 127 -13.86 -1.25 -19.00
CA SER A 127 -15.20 -0.69 -18.74
C SER A 127 -16.15 -0.87 -19.92
N GLU A 128 -15.64 -0.86 -21.17
CA GLU A 128 -16.46 -1.13 -22.35
C GLU A 128 -16.90 -2.60 -22.45
N LEU A 129 -16.06 -3.54 -21.99
CA LEU A 129 -16.40 -4.97 -21.98
C LEU A 129 -17.45 -5.33 -20.92
N LEU A 130 -17.46 -4.65 -19.78
CA LEU A 130 -18.47 -4.86 -18.72
C LEU A 130 -19.84 -4.26 -19.09
N ASN A 131 -19.87 -3.20 -19.91
CA ASN A 131 -21.12 -2.61 -20.41
C ASN A 131 -21.79 -3.47 -21.51
N ASN A 132 -21.10 -4.45 -22.07
CA ASN A 132 -21.64 -5.38 -23.07
C ASN A 132 -22.12 -6.72 -22.48
N LEU A 133 -22.08 -6.87 -21.15
CA LEU A 133 -22.70 -8.00 -20.45
C LEU A 133 -24.11 -7.57 -20.02
N VAL A 134 -25.04 -7.55 -20.98
CA VAL A 134 -26.50 -7.58 -20.74
C VAL A 134 -27.04 -8.86 -21.36
#